data_AF-E0UPA5-F1
#
_entry.id   AF-E0UPA5-F1
#
_cell.length_a   1.000
_cell.length_b   1.000
_cell.length_c   1.000
_cell.angle_alpha   90.00
_cell.angle_beta   90.00
_cell.angle_gamma   90.00
#
_symmetry.space_group_name_H-M   'P 1'
#
loop_
_entity.id
_entity.type
_entity.pdbx_description
1 polymer ?
#
loop_
_entity_poly.entity_id
_entity_poly.type
_entity_poly.pdbx_seq_one_letter_code
_entity_poly.pdbx_strand_id
1 'polypeptide(L)' 'MKIETRYNYEKVWTLTQEKDLLKIIEEEVGSSDGAQGTLVYIKEAIKNGKEISVGTCKFRLQK' A
#
# COMPACT_ATOMS: atom_id res chain seq x y z
N MET A 1 -9.90 -5.13 -6.16
CA MET A 1 -9.79 -3.67 -5.88
C MET A 1 -8.56 -3.16 -6.63
N LYS A 2 -8.62 -1.97 -7.23
CA LYS A 2 -7.46 -1.35 -7.86
C LYS A 2 -6.85 -0.42 -6.83
N ILE A 3 -5.62 -0.70 -6.42
CA ILE A 3 -4.91 0.06 -5.39
C ILE A 3 -3.78 0.79 -6.09
N GLU A 4 -3.63 2.06 -5.75
CA GLU A 4 -2.50 2.84 -6.20
C GLU A 4 -1.55 3.07 -5.04
N THR A 5 -0.26 3.01 -5.34
CA THR A 5 0.82 3.33 -4.41
C THR A 5 1.57 4.57 -4.85
N ARG A 6 2.11 5.30 -3.88
CA ARG A 6 3.00 6.43 -4.15
C ARG A 6 4.00 6.57 -3.02
N TYR A 7 5.27 6.45 -3.32
CA TYR A 7 6.32 6.78 -2.38
C TYR A 7 6.38 8.28 -2.11
N ASN A 8 6.88 8.67 -0.94
CA ASN A 8 6.89 10.07 -0.55
C ASN A 8 7.74 10.97 -1.48
N TYR A 9 8.74 10.39 -2.15
CA TYR A 9 9.55 11.06 -3.17
C TYR A 9 8.88 11.09 -4.56
N GLU A 10 7.85 10.26 -4.79
CA GLU A 10 7.11 10.24 -6.05
C GLU A 10 6.00 11.30 -6.09
N LYS A 11 5.79 11.85 -7.28
CA LYS A 11 4.72 12.84 -7.54
C LYS A 11 3.44 12.21 -8.09
N VAL A 12 3.55 11.01 -8.66
CA VAL A 12 2.46 10.32 -9.36
C VAL A 12 2.05 9.07 -8.61
N TRP A 13 0.77 8.71 -8.72
CA TRP A 13 0.25 7.46 -8.19
C TRP A 13 0.41 6.37 -9.23
N THR A 14 0.95 5.23 -8.81
CA THR A 14 1.18 4.07 -9.68
C THR A 14 0.16 3.01 -9.35
N LEU A 15 -0.52 2.49 -10.36
CA LEU A 15 -1.43 1.36 -10.18
C LEU A 15 -0.61 0.10 -9.88
N THR A 16 -0.85 -0.50 -8.72
CA THR A 16 -0.02 -1.58 -8.19
C THR A 16 -0.83 -2.85 -8.04
N GLN A 17 -0.30 -3.95 -8.54
CA GLN A 17 -0.93 -5.26 -8.42
C GLN A 17 -0.74 -5.82 -7.02
N GLU A 18 -1.60 -6.77 -6.64
CA GLU A 18 -1.57 -7.36 -5.30
C GLU A 18 -0.24 -8.03 -4.94
N LYS A 19 0.43 -8.69 -5.90
CA LYS A 19 1.75 -9.28 -5.66
C LYS A 19 2.80 -8.23 -5.31
N ASP A 20 2.76 -7.10 -6.01
CA ASP A 20 3.74 -6.02 -5.88
C ASP A 20 3.47 -5.21 -4.61
N LEU A 21 2.20 -5.04 -4.23
CA LEU A 21 1.81 -4.46 -2.94
C LEU A 21 2.45 -5.20 -1.78
N LEU A 22 2.38 -6.54 -1.77
CA LEU A 22 2.92 -7.35 -0.69
C LEU A 22 4.44 -7.17 -0.59
N LYS A 23 5.12 -7.09 -1.73
CA LYS A 23 6.55 -6.83 -1.81
C LYS A 23 6.92 -5.43 -1.31
N ILE A 24 6.20 -4.40 -1.74
CA ILE A 24 6.39 -3.02 -1.26
C ILE A 24 6.22 -2.95 0.25
N ILE A 25 5.17 -3.57 0.79
CA ILE A 25 4.91 -3.56 2.23
C ILE A 25 6.02 -4.33 2.96
N GLU A 26 6.48 -5.46 2.43
CA GLU A 26 7.59 -6.22 3.00
C GLU A 26 8.89 -5.41 3.04
N GLU A 27 9.18 -4.63 1.99
CA GLU A 27 10.33 -3.73 1.95
C GLU A 27 10.22 -2.58 2.98
N GLU A 28 9.02 -2.06 3.21
CA GLU A 28 8.81 -0.96 4.18
C GLU A 28 8.73 -1.44 5.64
N VAL A 29 8.16 -2.64 5.88
CA VAL A 29 7.93 -3.19 7.22
C VAL A 29 9.10 -4.07 7.69
N GLY A 30 9.91 -4.60 6.76
CA GLY A 30 11.09 -5.41 7.06
C GLY A 30 10.78 -6.81 7.60
N SER A 31 9.55 -7.31 7.44
CA SER A 31 9.14 -8.65 7.91
C SER A 31 7.99 -9.21 7.08
N SER A 32 8.16 -10.41 6.53
CA SER A 32 7.15 -11.09 5.71
C SER A 32 5.85 -11.37 6.48
N ASP A 33 5.96 -11.69 7.78
CA ASP A 33 4.79 -11.98 8.64
C ASP A 33 3.95 -10.72 8.89
N GLY A 34 4.61 -9.56 9.05
CA GLY A 34 3.95 -8.26 9.16
C GLY A 34 3.32 -7.79 7.85
N ALA A 35 3.89 -8.17 6.70
CA ALA A 35 3.43 -7.70 5.40
C ALA A 35 2.00 -8.15 5.07
N GLN A 36 1.63 -9.38 5.42
CA GLN A 36 0.25 -9.86 5.21
C GLN A 36 -0.75 -9.12 6.10
N GLY A 37 -0.44 -8.95 7.39
CA GLY A 37 -1.31 -8.21 8.31
C GLY A 37 -1.49 -6.76 7.90
N THR A 38 -0.41 -6.10 7.50
CA THR A 38 -0.43 -4.73 6.99
C THR A 38 -1.21 -4.62 5.68
N LEU A 39 -1.12 -5.61 4.77
CA LEU A 39 -1.91 -5.63 3.53
C LEU A 39 -3.42 -5.69 3.83
N VAL A 40 -3.82 -6.52 4.79
CA VAL A 40 -5.24 -6.60 5.23
C VAL A 40 -5.68 -5.25 5.81
N TYR A 41 -4.88 -4.68 6.70
CA TYR A 41 -5.15 -3.36 7.29
C TYR A 41 -5.30 -2.27 6.23
N ILE A 42 -4.39 -2.21 5.24
CA ILE A 42 -4.47 -1.25 4.13
C ILE A 42 -5.77 -1.42 3.37
N LYS A 43 -6.10 -2.65 2.97
CA LYS A 43 -7.32 -2.94 2.20
C LYS A 43 -8.57 -2.47 2.94
N GLU A 44 -8.66 -2.69 4.25
CA GLU A 44 -9.79 -2.23 5.06
C GLU A 44 -9.81 -0.71 5.22
N ALA A 45 -8.65 -0.08 5.43
CA ALA A 45 -8.54 1.36 5.63
C ALA A 45 -8.91 2.15 4.36
N ILE A 46 -8.39 1.73 3.19
CA ILE A 46 -8.64 2.43 1.91
C ILE A 46 -10.04 2.18 1.35
N LYS A 47 -10.74 1.13 1.81
CA LYS A 47 -12.11 0.79 1.36
C LYS A 47 -13.10 1.94 1.57
N ASN A 48 -12.86 2.77 2.58
CA ASN A 48 -13.66 3.95 2.88
C ASN A 48 -13.19 5.22 2.14
N GLY A 49 -12.31 5.08 1.14
CA GLY A 49 -11.75 6.22 0.38
C GLY A 49 -10.64 6.98 1.12
N LYS A 50 -10.12 6.43 2.22
CA LYS A 50 -8.99 7.02 2.94
C LYS A 50 -7.67 6.66 2.26
N GLU A 51 -6.69 7.56 2.40
CA GLU A 51 -5.30 7.32 2.02
C GLU A 51 -4.52 6.95 3.29
N ILE A 52 -3.72 5.89 3.23
CA ILE A 52 -2.92 5.37 4.35
C ILE A 52 -1.44 5.44 3.96
N SER A 53 -0.56 5.70 4.94
CA SER A 53 0.89 5.63 4.75
C SER A 53 1.47 4.47 5.55
N VAL A 54 2.36 3.69 4.95
CA VAL A 54 3.18 2.67 5.59
C VAL A 54 4.63 2.98 5.25
N GLY A 55 5.42 3.30 6.27
CA GLY A 55 6.78 3.81 6.08
C GLY A 55 6.78 5.08 5.22
N THR A 56 7.44 4.99 4.08
CA THR A 56 7.55 6.05 3.06
C THR A 56 6.55 5.90 1.92
N CYS A 57 5.80 4.79 1.86
CA CYS A 57 4.83 4.53 0.81
C CYS A 57 3.39 4.85 1.23
N LYS A 58 2.63 5.48 0.33
CA LYS A 58 1.21 5.78 0.51
C LYS A 58 0.37 4.86 -0.34
N PHE A 59 -0.81 4.51 0.17
CA PHE A 59 -1.74 3.56 -0.43
C PHE A 59 -3.13 4.19 -0.48
N ARG A 60 -3.82 4.01 -1.60
CA ARG A 60 -5.20 4.45 -1.78
C ARG A 60 -5.95 3.55 -2.74
N LEU A 61 -7.28 3.61 -2.69
CA LEU A 61 -8.10 3.04 -3.75
C LEU A 61 -7.97 3.91 -5.01
N GLN A 62 -7.80 3.28 -6.18
CA GLN A 62 -7.87 3.99 -7.45
C GLN A 62 -9.19 4.75 -7.53
N LYS A 63 -9.10 6.05 -7.85
CA LYS A 63 -10.25 6.91 -8.12
C LYS A 63 -10.86 6.64 -9.49
#